data_AF-A0A818JP25-F1
#
_entry.id   AF-A0A818JP25-F1
#
_cell.length_a   1.000
_cell.length_b   1.000
_cell.length_c   1.000
_cell.angle_alpha   90.00
_cell.angle_beta   90.00
_cell.angle_gamma   90.00
#
_symmetry.space_group_name_H-M   'P 1'
#
loop_
_entity.id
_entity.type
_entity.pdbx_description
1 polymer ?
#
loop_
_entity_poly.entity_id
_entity_poly.type
_entity_poly.pdbx_seq_one_letter_code
_entity_poly.pdbx_strand_id
1 'polypeptide(L)'
;FKAASQETHRYSIREGALYGIYAGWLTLITCIIYTIGFIFGSLLTTRKPDSINLTDILIIVAIFADNVQFYSLVSPCLQSISESKVAAAAVFKLIDEDIPVLCNLSFIARAGQTTALVGLSGSGKSTCLSLILRYYEPSSGRILIDGRPITEYNVKQLRQNFGVVNQEPILFGTSIYENIRLGKVDATRAEIEEAATQANAHHFIMRLSNVCIPCRFLRM
;
A
#
# COMPACT_ATOMS: atom_id res chain seq x y z
N PHE A 1 21.44 -12.17 4.71
CA PHE A 1 21.69 -11.32 3.52
C PHE A 1 22.37 -12.06 2.35
N LYS A 2 23.57 -12.63 2.50
CA LYS A 2 24.27 -13.34 1.40
C LYS A 2 23.48 -14.52 0.79
N ALA A 3 22.79 -15.31 1.62
CA ALA A 3 21.97 -16.43 1.14
C ALA A 3 20.78 -15.96 0.27
N ALA A 4 20.08 -14.90 0.70
CA ALA A 4 18.97 -14.33 -0.07
C ALA A 4 19.45 -13.75 -1.42
N SER A 5 20.60 -13.08 -1.45
CA SER A 5 21.19 -12.57 -2.69
C SER A 5 21.57 -13.69 -3.68
N GLN A 6 22.05 -14.83 -3.19
CA GLN A 6 22.37 -15.98 -4.03
C GLN A 6 21.11 -16.66 -4.61
N GLU A 7 20.02 -16.73 -3.83
CA GLU A 7 18.74 -17.24 -4.32
C GLU A 7 18.15 -16.34 -5.41
N THR A 8 18.19 -15.01 -5.22
CA THR A 8 17.75 -14.04 -6.23
C THR A 8 18.55 -14.20 -7.52
N HIS A 9 19.88 -14.35 -7.45
CA HIS A 9 20.73 -14.49 -8.64
C HIS A 9 20.43 -15.77 -9.43
N ARG A 10 20.24 -16.92 -8.74
CA ARG A 10 19.88 -18.19 -9.41
C ARG A 10 18.48 -18.13 -10.04
N TYR A 11 17.55 -17.43 -9.40
CA TYR A 11 16.21 -17.21 -9.92
C TYR A 11 16.24 -16.36 -11.19
N SER A 12 16.96 -15.23 -11.19
CA SER A 12 17.10 -14.35 -12.36
C SER A 12 17.71 -15.08 -13.58
N ILE A 13 18.67 -15.98 -13.36
CA ILE A 13 19.24 -16.80 -14.45
C ILE A 13 18.18 -17.74 -15.06
N ARG A 14 17.38 -18.41 -14.22
CA ARG A 14 16.32 -19.32 -14.69
C ARG A 14 15.22 -18.59 -15.44
N GLU A 15 14.86 -17.41 -14.94
CA GLU A 15 13.86 -16.54 -15.57
C GLU A 15 14.36 -16.04 -16.93
N GLY A 16 15.60 -15.53 -17.01
CA GLY A 16 16.21 -15.13 -18.27
C GLY A 16 16.26 -16.26 -19.31
N ALA A 17 16.54 -17.50 -18.87
CA ALA A 17 16.52 -18.66 -19.75
C ALA A 17 15.11 -18.98 -20.29
N LEU A 18 14.07 -18.90 -19.45
CA LEU A 18 12.68 -19.13 -19.87
C LEU A 18 12.20 -18.06 -20.86
N TYR A 19 12.51 -16.79 -20.61
CA TYR A 19 12.20 -15.70 -21.56
C TYR A 19 12.91 -15.89 -22.89
N GLY A 20 14.19 -16.29 -22.87
CA GLY A 20 14.95 -16.57 -24.09
C GLY A 20 14.31 -17.69 -24.93
N ILE A 21 13.89 -18.78 -24.28
CA ILE A 21 13.21 -19.90 -24.95
C ILE A 21 11.87 -19.45 -25.54
N TYR A 22 11.06 -18.72 -24.76
CA TYR A 22 9.74 -18.25 -25.18
C TYR A 22 9.84 -17.25 -26.35
N ALA A 23 10.74 -16.27 -26.26
CA ALA A 23 10.99 -15.29 -27.32
C ALA A 23 11.51 -15.95 -28.59
N GLY A 24 12.41 -16.94 -28.47
CA GLY A 24 12.88 -17.74 -29.60
C GLY A 24 11.75 -18.50 -30.29
N TRP A 25 10.85 -19.12 -29.51
CA TRP A 25 9.72 -19.88 -30.04
C TRP A 25 8.71 -18.98 -30.79
N LEU A 26 8.38 -17.81 -30.23
CA LEU A 26 7.52 -16.82 -30.90
C LEU A 26 8.14 -16.28 -32.20
N THR A 27 9.45 -16.04 -32.20
CA THR A 27 10.18 -15.59 -33.40
C THR A 27 10.14 -16.66 -34.50
N LEU A 28 10.24 -17.94 -34.13
CA LEU A 28 10.16 -19.04 -35.08
C LEU A 28 8.77 -19.17 -35.72
N ILE A 29 7.69 -19.09 -34.93
CA ILE A 29 6.31 -19.08 -35.44
C ILE A 29 6.10 -17.91 -36.41
N THR A 30 6.62 -16.75 -36.06
CA THR A 30 6.56 -15.54 -36.87
C THR A 30 7.23 -15.73 -38.24
N CYS A 31 8.44 -16.30 -38.27
CA CYS A 31 9.15 -16.59 -39.52
C CYS A 31 8.36 -17.55 -40.43
N ILE A 32 7.67 -18.54 -39.84
CA ILE A 32 6.81 -19.47 -40.59
C ILE A 32 5.63 -18.74 -41.23
N ILE A 33 4.95 -17.86 -40.48
CA ILE A 33 3.82 -17.07 -40.99
C ILE A 33 4.24 -16.18 -42.17
N TYR A 34 5.39 -15.49 -42.08
CA TYR A 34 5.91 -14.70 -43.20
C TYR A 34 6.21 -15.53 -44.42
N THR A 35 6.83 -16.70 -44.23
CA THR A 35 7.17 -17.60 -45.34
C THR A 35 5.91 -18.05 -46.08
N ILE A 36 4.86 -18.42 -45.34
CA ILE A 36 3.56 -18.79 -45.93
C ILE A 36 2.91 -17.60 -46.64
N GLY A 37 2.91 -16.41 -46.00
CA GLY A 37 2.35 -15.19 -46.59
C GLY A 37 3.05 -14.80 -47.90
N PHE A 38 4.37 -14.94 -47.96
CA PHE A 38 5.16 -14.66 -49.15
C PHE A 38 4.89 -15.67 -50.28
N ILE A 39 4.80 -16.97 -49.95
CA ILE A 39 4.45 -18.02 -50.92
C ILE A 39 3.05 -17.79 -51.48
N PHE A 40 2.07 -17.48 -50.61
CA PHE A 40 0.70 -17.21 -51.02
C PHE A 40 0.60 -15.94 -51.89
N GLY A 41 1.28 -14.85 -51.50
CA GLY A 41 1.35 -13.62 -52.28
C GLY A 41 1.95 -13.84 -53.67
N SER A 42 3.06 -14.58 -53.75
CA SER A 42 3.69 -14.95 -55.04
C SER A 42 2.79 -15.82 -55.92
N LEU A 43 2.03 -16.74 -55.32
CA LEU A 43 1.10 -17.61 -56.04
C LEU A 43 -0.13 -16.86 -56.59
N LEU A 44 -0.55 -15.78 -55.93
CA LEU A 44 -1.62 -14.91 -56.43
C LEU A 44 -1.16 -14.08 -57.63
N THR A 45 0.07 -13.56 -57.62
CA THR A 45 0.67 -12.80 -58.73
C THR A 45 0.80 -13.63 -60.02
N THR A 46 1.11 -14.92 -59.88
CA THR A 46 1.30 -15.82 -61.05
C THR A 46 -0.01 -16.34 -61.65
N ARG A 47 -1.13 -16.34 -60.90
CA ARG A 47 -2.43 -16.84 -61.37
C ARG A 47 -3.43 -15.77 -61.83
N LYS A 48 -3.34 -14.52 -61.33
CA LYS A 48 -4.24 -13.41 -61.72
C LYS A 48 -3.49 -12.07 -61.85
N PRO A 49 -2.73 -11.86 -62.94
CA PRO A 49 -1.87 -10.68 -63.11
C PRO A 49 -2.63 -9.34 -63.23
N ASP A 50 -3.88 -9.34 -63.72
CA ASP A 50 -4.61 -8.09 -64.02
C ASP A 50 -5.38 -7.48 -62.83
N SER A 51 -5.26 -8.05 -61.62
CA SER A 51 -6.11 -7.66 -60.49
C SER A 51 -5.39 -7.28 -59.19
N ILE A 52 -4.08 -7.51 -59.06
CA ILE A 52 -3.35 -7.30 -57.81
C ILE A 52 -2.06 -6.54 -58.12
N ASN A 53 -1.90 -5.35 -57.52
CA ASN A 53 -0.73 -4.50 -57.70
C ASN A 53 0.37 -4.84 -56.69
N LEU A 54 1.63 -4.50 -57.01
CA LEU A 54 2.78 -4.67 -56.12
C LEU A 54 2.57 -3.97 -54.76
N THR A 55 1.84 -2.86 -54.75
CA THR A 55 1.47 -2.11 -53.55
C THR A 55 0.61 -2.91 -52.59
N ASP A 56 -0.29 -3.76 -53.09
CA ASP A 56 -1.20 -4.55 -52.27
C ASP A 56 -0.43 -5.66 -51.54
N ILE A 57 0.59 -6.23 -52.19
CA ILE A 57 1.52 -7.20 -51.61
C ILE A 57 2.36 -6.55 -50.52
N LEU A 58 2.89 -5.35 -50.77
CA LEU A 58 3.66 -4.59 -49.78
C LEU A 58 2.83 -4.22 -48.54
N ILE A 59 1.55 -3.87 -48.74
CA ILE A 59 0.62 -3.58 -47.64
C ILE A 59 0.34 -4.84 -46.81
N ILE A 60 0.09 -5.98 -47.44
CA ILE A 60 -0.11 -7.25 -46.72
C ILE A 60 1.13 -7.61 -45.91
N VAL A 61 2.33 -7.52 -46.50
CA VAL A 61 3.59 -7.79 -45.80
C VAL A 61 3.81 -6.82 -44.63
N ALA A 62 3.49 -5.53 -44.79
CA ALA A 62 3.59 -4.53 -43.73
C ALA A 62 2.60 -4.78 -42.57
N ILE A 63 1.36 -5.19 -42.86
CA ILE A 63 0.38 -5.53 -41.82
C ILE A 63 0.86 -6.74 -41.00
N PHE A 64 1.45 -7.76 -41.65
CA PHE A 64 2.04 -8.88 -40.91
C PHE A 64 3.27 -8.46 -40.10
N ALA A 65 4.12 -7.56 -40.64
CA ALA A 65 5.27 -6.91 -39.96
C ALA A 65 4.90 -6.32 -38.59
N ASP A 66 3.86 -5.48 -38.58
CA ASP A 66 3.51 -4.71 -37.40
C ASP A 66 2.85 -5.54 -36.28
N ASN A 67 2.16 -6.64 -36.62
CA ASN A 67 1.51 -7.51 -35.63
C ASN A 67 2.52 -8.24 -34.72
N VAL A 68 3.71 -8.56 -35.23
CA VAL A 68 4.78 -9.23 -34.46
C VAL A 68 5.29 -8.37 -33.32
N GLN A 69 5.40 -7.06 -33.56
CA GLN A 69 5.96 -6.13 -32.60
C GLN A 69 5.02 -5.90 -31.40
N PHE A 70 3.73 -6.12 -31.58
CA PHE A 70 2.72 -6.00 -30.52
C PHE A 70 2.71 -7.20 -29.55
N TYR A 71 3.04 -8.42 -30.01
CA TYR A 71 3.14 -9.59 -29.12
C TYR A 71 4.29 -9.47 -28.10
N SER A 72 5.38 -8.82 -28.49
CA SER A 72 6.52 -8.51 -27.59
C SER A 72 6.13 -7.55 -26.45
N LEU A 73 5.05 -6.77 -26.61
CA LEU A 73 4.55 -5.84 -25.60
C LEU A 73 3.56 -6.48 -24.59
N VAL A 74 3.24 -7.77 -24.72
CA VAL A 74 2.46 -8.52 -23.72
C VAL A 74 3.35 -9.07 -22.58
N SER A 75 4.65 -9.20 -22.85
CA SER A 75 5.71 -9.60 -21.90
C SER A 75 5.85 -8.76 -20.61
N PRO A 76 5.65 -7.41 -20.61
CA PRO A 76 5.87 -6.55 -19.44
C PRO A 76 5.05 -6.94 -18.20
N CYS A 77 3.88 -7.55 -18.40
CA CYS A 77 3.04 -7.98 -17.29
C CYS A 77 3.69 -9.12 -16.48
N LEU A 78 4.38 -10.05 -17.15
CA LEU A 78 5.02 -11.19 -16.49
C LEU A 78 6.24 -10.76 -15.65
N GLN A 79 7.01 -9.78 -16.15
CA GLN A 79 8.13 -9.18 -15.43
C GLN A 79 7.67 -8.38 -14.20
N SER A 80 6.61 -7.58 -14.33
CA SER A 80 6.04 -6.85 -13.19
C SER A 80 5.49 -7.78 -12.10
N ILE A 81 4.92 -8.93 -12.48
CA ILE A 81 4.42 -9.94 -11.55
C ILE A 81 5.57 -10.67 -10.84
N SER A 82 6.68 -10.96 -11.52
CA SER A 82 7.83 -11.64 -10.92
C SER A 82 8.57 -10.74 -9.94
N GLU A 83 8.83 -9.48 -10.32
CA GLU A 83 9.44 -8.47 -9.44
C GLU A 83 8.57 -8.25 -8.18
N SER A 84 7.24 -8.19 -8.35
CA SER A 84 6.29 -8.07 -7.24
C SER A 84 6.33 -9.28 -6.30
N LYS A 85 6.46 -10.50 -6.82
CA LYS A 85 6.55 -11.73 -6.00
C LYS A 85 7.84 -11.81 -5.19
N VAL A 86 8.97 -11.41 -5.76
CA VAL A 86 10.25 -11.39 -5.05
C VAL A 86 10.25 -10.34 -3.95
N ALA A 87 9.73 -9.14 -4.24
CA ALA A 87 9.55 -8.10 -3.23
C ALA A 87 8.61 -8.55 -2.10
N ALA A 88 7.48 -9.18 -2.45
CA ALA A 88 6.55 -9.73 -1.46
C ALA A 88 7.21 -10.82 -0.61
N ALA A 89 7.97 -11.75 -1.20
CA ALA A 89 8.67 -12.80 -0.46
C ALA A 89 9.72 -12.23 0.51
N ALA A 90 10.44 -11.17 0.13
CA ALA A 90 11.38 -10.49 1.02
C ALA A 90 10.65 -9.79 2.18
N VAL A 91 9.51 -9.15 1.91
CA VAL A 91 8.67 -8.53 2.94
C VAL A 91 8.08 -9.58 3.89
N PHE A 92 7.53 -10.68 3.37
CA PHE A 92 7.02 -11.77 4.20
C PHE A 92 8.11 -12.38 5.07
N LYS A 93 9.33 -12.55 4.55
CA LYS A 93 10.47 -13.04 5.33
C LYS A 93 10.91 -12.08 6.44
N LEU A 94 10.80 -10.77 6.22
CA LEU A 94 11.05 -9.76 7.26
C LEU A 94 9.93 -9.71 8.31
N ILE A 95 8.69 -10.00 7.92
CA ILE A 95 7.55 -10.11 8.84
C ILE A 95 7.67 -11.36 9.72
N ASP A 96 8.25 -12.44 9.18
CA ASP A 96 8.42 -13.74 9.88
C ASP A 96 9.63 -13.76 10.83
N GLU A 97 10.53 -12.76 10.75
CA GLU A 97 11.58 -12.59 11.76
C GLU A 97 11.03 -11.84 12.98
N ASP A 98 11.03 -12.50 14.15
CA ASP A 98 10.71 -11.94 15.46
C ASP A 98 11.80 -10.93 15.92
N ILE A 99 11.88 -9.79 15.24
CA ILE A 99 12.79 -8.71 15.62
C ILE A 99 12.09 -7.88 16.71
N PRO A 100 12.61 -7.87 17.96
CA PRO A 100 11.98 -7.12 19.04
C PRO A 100 12.06 -5.61 18.78
N VAL A 101 10.90 -4.95 18.78
CA VAL A 101 10.81 -3.49 18.56
C VAL A 101 11.29 -2.68 19.77
N LEU A 102 11.07 -3.19 20.98
CA LEU A 102 11.46 -2.57 22.24
C LEU A 102 12.28 -3.56 23.06
N CYS A 103 13.52 -3.17 23.42
CA CYS A 103 14.45 -3.99 24.18
C CYS A 103 14.77 -3.33 25.53
N ASN A 104 14.44 -3.99 26.64
CA ASN A 104 14.77 -3.56 28.01
C ASN A 104 14.36 -2.10 28.33
N LEU A 105 13.23 -1.64 27.81
CA LEU A 105 12.70 -0.31 28.10
C LEU A 105 12.21 -0.24 29.56
N SER A 106 12.77 0.69 30.34
CA SER A 106 12.36 0.94 31.73
C SER A 106 12.35 2.44 32.00
N PHE A 107 11.18 2.97 32.38
CA PHE A 107 11.00 4.36 32.80
C PHE A 107 9.77 4.49 33.70
N ILE A 108 9.66 5.62 34.40
CA ILE A 108 8.52 5.94 35.27
C ILE A 108 7.96 7.29 34.81
N ALA A 109 6.69 7.29 34.37
CA ALA A 109 5.92 8.52 34.16
C ALA A 109 5.21 8.88 35.47
N ARG A 110 5.54 10.05 36.04
CA ARG A 110 4.97 10.50 37.32
C ARG A 110 3.65 11.24 37.10
N ALA A 111 2.70 11.03 38.00
CA ALA A 111 1.43 11.75 37.99
C ALA A 111 1.64 13.28 38.02
N GLY A 112 0.88 14.00 37.20
CA GLY A 112 0.96 15.46 37.07
C GLY A 112 2.18 15.99 36.30
N GLN A 113 3.05 15.11 35.80
CA GLN A 113 4.21 15.51 34.99
C GLN A 113 4.02 15.12 33.52
N THR A 114 4.58 15.93 32.62
CA THR A 114 4.64 15.59 31.20
C THR A 114 5.93 14.81 30.93
N THR A 115 5.80 13.54 30.57
CA THR A 115 6.94 12.71 30.15
C THR A 115 6.99 12.64 28.63
N ALA A 116 8.11 13.07 28.04
CA ALA A 116 8.32 13.03 26.60
C ALA A 116 9.21 11.85 26.21
N LEU A 117 8.74 11.03 25.26
CA LEU A 117 9.53 9.96 24.65
C LEU A 117 10.06 10.42 23.28
N VAL A 118 11.36 10.64 23.19
CA VAL A 118 12.02 11.17 21.98
C VAL A 118 12.95 10.12 21.35
N GLY A 119 13.07 10.15 20.02
CA GLY A 119 13.91 9.21 19.28
C GLY A 119 13.65 9.25 17.77
N LEU A 120 14.55 8.65 16.99
CA LEU A 120 14.47 8.56 15.53
C LEU A 120 13.19 7.86 15.05
N SER A 121 12.76 8.11 13.81
CA SER A 121 11.65 7.34 13.22
C SER A 121 11.95 5.84 13.28
N GLY A 122 10.94 5.03 13.61
CA GLY A 122 11.11 3.58 13.81
C GLY A 122 11.66 3.15 15.18
N SER A 123 12.01 4.08 16.09
CA SER A 123 12.55 3.74 17.43
C SER A 123 11.55 3.12 18.42
N GLY A 124 10.35 2.73 17.98
CA GLY A 124 9.33 2.12 18.85
C GLY A 124 8.50 3.07 19.72
N LYS A 125 8.52 4.39 19.48
CA LYS A 125 7.74 5.38 20.27
C LYS A 125 6.24 5.08 20.27
N SER A 126 5.66 4.92 19.08
CA SER A 126 4.24 4.59 18.93
C SER A 126 3.92 3.21 19.51
N THR A 127 4.87 2.27 19.42
CA THR A 127 4.76 0.93 20.04
C THR A 127 4.63 1.02 21.56
N CYS A 128 5.34 1.95 22.21
CA CYS A 128 5.20 2.19 23.66
C CYS A 128 3.77 2.64 24.01
N LEU A 129 3.18 3.55 23.24
CA LEU A 129 1.78 3.96 23.42
C LEU A 129 0.82 2.78 23.21
N SER A 130 1.05 1.95 22.18
CA SER A 130 0.24 0.77 21.91
C SER A 130 0.29 -0.27 23.03
N LEU A 131 1.43 -0.43 23.72
CA LEU A 131 1.55 -1.30 24.89
C LEU A 131 0.77 -0.74 26.10
N ILE A 132 0.86 0.57 26.35
CA ILE A 132 0.12 1.24 27.45
C ILE A 132 -1.39 1.11 27.25
N LEU A 133 -1.88 1.26 26.01
CA LEU A 133 -3.29 1.10 25.65
C LEU A 133 -3.74 -0.38 25.55
N ARG A 134 -2.84 -1.33 25.82
CA ARG A 134 -3.03 -2.78 25.66
C ARG A 134 -3.58 -3.14 24.28
N TYR A 135 -3.05 -2.56 23.22
CA TYR A 135 -3.23 -3.08 21.86
C TYR A 135 -2.35 -4.31 21.61
N TYR A 136 -1.22 -4.38 22.31
CA TYR A 136 -0.32 -5.53 22.36
C TYR A 136 0.02 -5.84 23.81
N GLU A 137 0.42 -7.09 24.08
CA GLU A 137 1.00 -7.49 25.36
C GLU A 137 2.52 -7.59 25.23
N PRO A 138 3.28 -7.19 26.27
CA PRO A 138 4.74 -7.28 26.21
C PRO A 138 5.17 -8.75 26.26
N SER A 139 6.14 -9.13 25.42
CA SER A 139 6.71 -10.49 25.43
C SER A 139 7.47 -10.79 26.73
N SER A 140 8.00 -9.76 27.40
CA SER A 140 8.67 -9.87 28.70
C SER A 140 8.52 -8.58 29.51
N GLY A 141 8.66 -8.70 30.84
CA GLY A 141 8.51 -7.58 31.76
C GLY A 141 7.06 -7.29 32.14
N ARG A 142 6.80 -6.09 32.67
CA ARG A 142 5.47 -5.68 33.12
C ARG A 142 5.31 -4.16 33.02
N ILE A 143 4.09 -3.71 32.77
CA ILE A 143 3.69 -2.30 32.81
C ILE A 143 2.75 -2.13 34.00
N LEU A 144 2.99 -1.11 34.81
CA LEU A 144 2.26 -0.86 36.05
C LEU A 144 1.58 0.51 35.98
N ILE A 145 0.34 0.59 36.46
CA ILE A 145 -0.38 1.83 36.74
C ILE A 145 -0.74 1.80 38.23
N ASP A 146 -0.28 2.81 38.98
CA ASP A 146 -0.43 2.91 40.43
C ASP A 146 0.07 1.67 41.19
N GLY A 147 1.18 1.10 40.71
CA GLY A 147 1.79 -0.10 41.28
C GLY A 147 1.11 -1.42 40.91
N ARG A 148 -0.03 -1.37 40.20
CA ARG A 148 -0.79 -2.55 39.77
C ARG A 148 -0.51 -2.87 38.29
N PRO A 149 -0.30 -4.15 37.92
CA PRO A 149 -0.17 -4.55 36.52
C PRO A 149 -1.35 -4.12 35.65
N ILE A 150 -1.06 -3.58 34.46
CA ILE A 150 -2.13 -3.16 33.52
C ILE A 150 -3.01 -4.31 33.05
N THR A 151 -2.51 -5.55 33.14
CA THR A 151 -3.23 -6.78 32.80
C THR A 151 -4.40 -7.06 33.72
N GLU A 152 -4.36 -6.58 34.97
CA GLU A 152 -5.40 -6.76 35.97
C GLU A 152 -6.59 -5.79 35.80
N TYR A 153 -6.42 -4.72 35.03
CA TYR A 153 -7.50 -3.80 34.73
C TYR A 153 -8.38 -4.33 33.59
N ASN A 154 -9.68 -4.09 33.69
CA ASN A 154 -10.57 -4.28 32.55
C ASN A 154 -10.16 -3.32 31.43
N VAL A 155 -9.98 -3.83 30.21
CA VAL A 155 -9.51 -3.06 29.05
C VAL A 155 -10.40 -1.85 28.75
N LYS A 156 -11.72 -1.97 28.91
CA LYS A 156 -12.67 -0.88 28.67
C LYS A 156 -12.48 0.24 29.68
N GLN A 157 -12.37 -0.10 30.96
CA GLN A 157 -12.13 0.88 32.04
C GLN A 157 -10.76 1.53 31.93
N LEU A 158 -9.74 0.74 31.59
CA LEU A 158 -8.39 1.25 31.35
C LEU A 158 -8.41 2.34 30.29
N ARG A 159 -8.97 2.04 29.10
CA ARG A 159 -8.99 2.97 27.96
C ARG A 159 -9.89 4.19 28.18
N GLN A 160 -10.90 4.11 29.03
CA GLN A 160 -11.72 5.27 29.41
C GLN A 160 -10.91 6.36 30.15
N ASN A 161 -9.79 6.00 30.78
CA ASN A 161 -8.92 6.94 31.48
C ASN A 161 -7.83 7.55 30.59
N PHE A 162 -7.75 7.18 29.30
CA PHE A 162 -6.77 7.70 28.35
C PHE A 162 -7.43 8.53 27.25
N GLY A 163 -6.97 9.77 27.08
CA GLY A 163 -7.19 10.55 25.87
C GLY A 163 -6.01 10.36 24.91
N VAL A 164 -6.27 9.99 23.66
CA VAL A 164 -5.22 9.75 22.65
C VAL A 164 -5.42 10.73 21.50
N VAL A 165 -4.35 11.46 21.16
CA VAL A 165 -4.31 12.35 19.98
C VAL A 165 -3.41 11.71 18.95
N ASN A 166 -3.99 11.32 17.81
CA ASN A 166 -3.25 10.70 16.72
C ASN A 166 -2.53 11.75 15.87
N GLN A 167 -1.41 11.35 15.25
CA GLN A 167 -0.69 12.20 14.29
C GLN A 167 -1.56 12.55 13.08
N GLU A 168 -2.36 11.59 12.61
CA GLU A 168 -3.38 11.77 11.58
C GLU A 168 -4.77 11.59 12.23
N PRO A 169 -5.58 12.66 12.35
CA PRO A 169 -6.90 12.55 12.94
C PRO A 169 -7.84 11.79 12.00
N ILE A 170 -8.64 10.88 12.56
CA ILE A 170 -9.66 10.15 11.81
C ILE A 170 -10.92 11.01 11.76
N LEU A 171 -11.36 11.37 10.55
CA LEU A 171 -12.62 12.07 10.33
C LEU A 171 -13.65 11.11 9.76
N PHE A 172 -14.82 11.08 10.36
CA PHE A 172 -15.98 10.39 9.83
C PHE A 172 -16.74 11.31 8.87
N GLY A 173 -17.39 10.72 7.85
CA GLY A 173 -18.22 11.41 6.86
C GLY A 173 -19.53 11.97 7.43
N THR A 174 -19.43 12.72 8.52
CA THR A 174 -20.50 13.35 9.29
C THR A 174 -20.11 14.81 9.59
N SER A 175 -20.94 15.52 10.36
CA SER A 175 -20.66 16.92 10.71
C SER A 175 -19.44 17.05 11.64
N ILE A 176 -18.87 18.25 11.70
CA ILE A 176 -17.78 18.56 12.65
C ILE A 176 -18.26 18.37 14.10
N TYR A 177 -19.51 18.76 14.38
CA TYR A 177 -20.15 18.57 15.67
C TYR A 177 -20.17 17.09 16.07
N GLU A 178 -20.61 16.23 15.16
CA GLU A 178 -20.67 14.77 15.38
C GLU A 178 -19.28 14.18 15.57
N ASN A 179 -18.28 14.62 14.79
CA ASN A 179 -16.89 14.18 14.96
C ASN A 179 -16.34 14.54 16.35
N ILE A 180 -16.64 15.73 16.88
CA ILE A 180 -16.20 16.14 18.22
C ILE A 180 -16.98 15.36 19.30
N ARG A 181 -18.29 15.15 19.13
CA ARG A 181 -19.14 14.39 20.07
C ARG A 181 -18.68 12.95 20.24
N LEU A 182 -17.99 12.35 19.28
CA LEU A 182 -17.44 10.99 19.44
C LEU A 182 -16.49 10.85 20.64
N GLY A 183 -15.85 11.93 21.08
CA GLY A 183 -15.02 11.91 22.30
C GLY A 183 -15.84 11.71 23.59
N LYS A 184 -17.11 12.15 23.60
CA LYS A 184 -18.06 11.99 24.70
C LYS A 184 -19.47 12.00 24.13
N VAL A 185 -20.07 10.82 23.98
CA VAL A 185 -21.35 10.61 23.28
C VAL A 185 -22.48 11.46 23.88
N ASP A 186 -22.49 11.60 25.20
CA ASP A 186 -23.51 12.36 25.94
C ASP A 186 -23.15 13.85 26.12
N ALA A 187 -22.19 14.37 25.34
CA ALA A 187 -21.76 15.76 25.44
C ALA A 187 -22.86 16.72 25.00
N THR A 188 -23.08 17.76 25.79
CA THR A 188 -24.00 18.84 25.41
C THR A 188 -23.37 19.72 24.34
N ARG A 189 -24.20 20.49 23.62
CA ARG A 189 -23.70 21.43 22.61
C ARG A 189 -22.75 22.47 23.21
N ALA A 190 -23.03 22.97 24.42
CA ALA A 190 -22.15 23.91 25.11
C ALA A 190 -20.78 23.28 25.41
N GLU A 191 -20.74 22.04 25.87
CA GLU A 191 -19.48 21.32 26.12
C GLU A 191 -18.66 21.12 24.82
N ILE A 192 -19.34 20.85 23.70
CA ILE A 192 -18.68 20.70 22.39
C ILE A 192 -18.10 22.03 21.89
N GLU A 193 -18.85 23.12 22.02
CA GLU A 193 -18.38 24.46 21.67
C GLU A 193 -17.21 24.91 22.55
N GLU A 194 -17.26 24.60 23.85
CA GLU A 194 -16.18 24.86 24.79
C GLU A 194 -14.93 24.03 24.44
N ALA A 195 -15.08 22.73 24.17
CA ALA A 195 -13.97 21.87 23.77
C ALA A 195 -13.31 22.36 22.46
N ALA A 196 -14.11 22.77 21.48
CA ALA A 196 -13.61 23.36 20.24
C ALA A 196 -12.87 24.69 20.48
N THR A 197 -13.30 25.46 21.48
CA THR A 197 -12.65 26.72 21.87
C THR A 197 -11.31 26.46 22.56
N GLN A 198 -11.26 25.52 23.51
CA GLN A 198 -10.02 25.12 24.18
C GLN A 198 -9.00 24.49 23.21
N ALA A 199 -9.48 23.78 22.19
CA ALA A 199 -8.65 23.25 21.10
C ALA A 199 -8.24 24.30 20.05
N ASN A 200 -8.61 25.58 20.24
CA ASN A 200 -8.37 26.67 19.28
C ASN A 200 -8.95 26.41 17.88
N ALA A 201 -9.96 25.55 17.79
CA ALA A 201 -10.62 25.16 16.54
C ALA A 201 -11.90 25.96 16.26
N HIS A 202 -12.53 26.53 17.29
CA HIS A 202 -13.84 27.20 17.19
C HIS A 202 -13.88 28.25 16.07
N HIS A 203 -12.91 29.16 16.05
CA HIS A 203 -12.88 30.24 15.06
C HIS A 203 -12.59 29.76 13.64
N PHE A 204 -11.79 28.70 13.47
CA PHE A 204 -11.59 28.05 12.18
C PHE A 204 -12.90 27.43 11.68
N ILE A 205 -13.61 26.69 12.55
CA ILE A 205 -14.89 26.04 12.22
C ILE A 205 -15.94 27.08 11.80
N MET A 206 -16.02 28.21 12.50
CA MET A 206 -16.97 29.29 12.19
C MET A 206 -16.68 30.00 10.86
N ARG A 207 -15.44 29.93 10.36
CA ARG A 207 -15.03 30.53 9.07
C ARG A 207 -15.24 29.62 7.87
N LEU A 208 -15.48 28.33 8.08
CA LEU A 208 -15.74 27.41 6.98
C LEU A 208 -17.08 27.79 6.30
N SER A 209 -17.01 28.18 5.03
CA SER A 209 -18.19 28.43 4.21
C SER A 209 -18.79 27.10 3.73
N ASN A 210 -20.12 27.06 3.51
CA ASN A 210 -20.92 25.85 3.24
C ASN A 210 -20.66 25.16 1.87
N VAL A 211 -19.45 25.23 1.31
CA VAL A 211 -19.16 24.91 -0.10
C VAL A 211 -18.54 23.53 -0.27
N CYS A 212 -19.20 22.49 0.24
CA CYS A 212 -18.98 21.15 -0.29
C CYS A 212 -20.30 20.40 -0.30
N ILE A 213 -20.64 19.76 -1.42
CA ILE A 213 -21.97 19.19 -1.67
C ILE A 213 -22.32 17.96 -0.79
N PRO A 214 -21.41 17.28 -0.04
CA PRO A 214 -21.80 16.41 1.07
C PRO A 214 -22.09 17.18 2.38
N CYS A 215 -21.80 18.47 2.46
CA CYS A 215 -21.86 19.32 3.65
C CYS A 215 -23.20 20.05 3.85
N ARG A 216 -24.35 19.44 3.49
CA ARG A 216 -25.65 19.92 4.00
C ARG A 216 -25.85 19.62 5.50
N PHE A 217 -24.90 18.90 6.09
CA PHE A 217 -24.84 18.42 7.48
C PHE A 217 -24.10 19.34 8.45
N LEU A 218 -23.57 20.50 8.02
CA LEU A 218 -22.87 21.43 8.91
C LEU A 218 -23.87 22.34 9.65
N ARG A 219 -24.49 21.81 10.68
CA ARG A 219 -24.89 22.58 11.86
C ARG A 219 -24.36 21.89 13.11
N MET A 220 -23.88 22.69 14.05
CA MET A 220 -23.91 22.34 15.46
C MET A 220 -25.35 22.20 15.95
#